data_AF-A0A8J4YKP4-F1
#
_entry.id   AF-A0A8J4YKP4-F1
#
_cell.length_a   1.000
_cell.length_b   1.000
_cell.length_c   1.000
_cell.angle_alpha   90.00
_cell.angle_beta   90.00
_cell.angle_gamma   90.00
#
_symmetry.space_group_name_H-M   'P 1'
#
loop_
_entity.id
_entity.type
_entity.pdbx_description
1 polymer ?
#
loop_
_entity_poly.entity_id
_entity_poly.type
_entity_poly.pdbx_seq_one_letter_code
_entity_poly.pdbx_strand_id
1 'polypeptide(L)'
;MMMISPSRQPNFLSWEILYSGNSPTVAEVKMELFRSHCYSIYCNSLWSRYKVATMNRLKVCHNDILKRLLGLPRWCSSSLAFARNGVNNLDVIRRHSVFSLRSRAELSTNSIITSVRQSSAYVCGPIQQRWLDLLIVQNVG
;
A
#
# COMPACT_ATOMS: atom_id res chain seq x y z
N MET A 1 -23.00 -48.44 -41.49
CA MET A 1 -21.64 -48.16 -41.01
C MET A 1 -21.48 -46.66 -40.84
N MET A 2 -21.64 -46.17 -39.60
CA MET A 2 -21.05 -44.93 -39.08
C MET A 2 -21.30 -44.97 -37.56
N MET A 3 -20.34 -45.52 -36.83
CA MET A 3 -20.28 -45.38 -35.37
C MET A 3 -19.71 -43.99 -35.07
N ILE A 4 -20.49 -43.14 -34.40
CA ILE A 4 -19.99 -41.90 -33.83
C ILE A 4 -19.39 -42.28 -32.47
N SER A 5 -18.06 -42.28 -32.38
CA SER A 5 -17.30 -42.43 -31.14
C SER A 5 -17.33 -41.12 -30.33
N PRO A 6 -17.75 -41.11 -29.06
CA PRO A 6 -17.63 -39.95 -28.19
C PRO A 6 -16.30 -40.04 -27.44
N SER A 7 -15.21 -39.57 -28.05
CA SER A 7 -13.90 -39.52 -27.39
C SER A 7 -13.21 -38.17 -27.59
N ARG A 8 -13.64 -37.17 -26.81
CA ARG A 8 -12.76 -36.10 -26.30
C ARG A 8 -13.45 -35.35 -25.17
N GLN A 9 -13.40 -35.96 -23.98
CA GLN A 9 -13.51 -35.20 -22.74
C GLN A 9 -12.44 -34.09 -22.80
N PRO A 10 -12.80 -32.79 -22.70
CA PRO A 10 -11.79 -31.77 -22.47
C PRO A 10 -11.22 -32.04 -21.07
N ASN A 11 -9.96 -32.48 -21.06
CA ASN A 11 -9.01 -32.35 -19.95
C ASN A 11 -9.57 -31.59 -18.73
N PHE A 12 -9.86 -32.35 -17.68
CA PHE A 12 -10.35 -31.90 -16.37
C PHE A 12 -9.45 -30.85 -15.67
N LEU A 13 -8.28 -30.52 -16.24
CA LEU A 13 -7.30 -29.57 -15.72
C LEU A 13 -7.37 -28.17 -16.39
N SER A 14 -8.16 -28.00 -17.46
CA SER A 14 -8.26 -26.70 -18.16
C SER A 14 -9.15 -25.70 -17.42
N TRP A 15 -10.26 -26.18 -16.85
CA TRP A 15 -11.24 -25.33 -16.18
C TRP A 15 -10.78 -24.89 -14.78
N GLU A 16 -9.95 -25.67 -14.08
CA GLU A 16 -9.38 -25.28 -12.79
C GLU A 16 -8.41 -24.08 -12.91
N ILE A 17 -7.64 -23.99 -13.99
CA ILE A 17 -6.73 -22.87 -14.21
C ILE A 17 -7.50 -21.58 -14.51
N LEU A 18 -8.61 -21.67 -15.26
CA LEU A 18 -9.49 -20.52 -15.53
C LEU A 18 -10.34 -20.10 -14.32
N TYR A 19 -10.73 -21.06 -13.46
CA TYR A 19 -11.43 -20.78 -12.19
C TYR A 19 -10.48 -20.51 -11.00
N SER A 20 -9.15 -20.55 -11.19
CA SER A 20 -8.16 -20.29 -10.14
C SER A 20 -7.99 -18.80 -9.83
N GLY A 21 -9.04 -18.10 -9.37
CA GLY A 21 -8.94 -16.83 -8.65
C GLY A 21 -8.18 -15.66 -9.33
N ASN A 22 -7.93 -15.75 -10.64
CA ASN A 22 -7.13 -14.84 -11.46
C ASN A 22 -7.89 -14.35 -12.69
N SER A 23 -9.23 -14.43 -12.68
CA SER A 23 -10.04 -13.61 -13.59
C SER A 23 -9.66 -12.13 -13.37
N PRO A 24 -9.51 -11.32 -14.44
CA PRO A 24 -9.11 -9.91 -14.33
C PRO A 24 -9.97 -9.14 -13.32
N THR A 25 -11.27 -9.43 -13.25
CA THR A 25 -12.19 -8.81 -12.30
C THR A 25 -11.91 -9.17 -10.84
N VAL A 26 -11.46 -10.41 -10.56
CA VAL A 26 -11.13 -10.87 -9.20
C VAL A 26 -9.80 -10.26 -8.75
N ALA A 27 -8.84 -10.10 -9.65
CA ALA A 27 -7.57 -9.43 -9.36
C ALA A 27 -7.80 -7.95 -9.00
N GLU A 28 -8.67 -7.26 -9.74
CA GLU A 28 -9.07 -5.88 -9.44
C GLU A 28 -9.72 -5.74 -8.07
N VAL A 29 -10.68 -6.62 -7.73
CA VAL A 29 -11.32 -6.63 -6.40
C VAL A 29 -10.30 -6.85 -5.28
N LYS A 30 -9.35 -7.78 -5.47
CA LYS A 30 -8.25 -8.00 -4.49
C LYS A 30 -7.40 -6.75 -4.31
N MET A 31 -7.10 -6.03 -5.39
CA MET A 31 -6.34 -4.78 -5.32
C MET A 31 -7.13 -3.67 -4.63
N GLU A 32 -8.41 -3.57 -4.88
CA GLU A 32 -9.24 -2.55 -4.24
C GLU A 32 -9.45 -2.83 -2.74
N LEU A 33 -9.59 -4.11 -2.38
CA LEU A 33 -9.57 -4.53 -0.98
C LEU A 33 -8.23 -4.15 -0.32
N PHE A 34 -7.12 -4.40 -1.01
CA PHE A 34 -5.80 -4.01 -0.51
C PHE A 34 -5.69 -2.49 -0.32
N ARG A 35 -6.12 -1.68 -1.30
CA ARG A 35 -6.07 -0.21 -1.19
C ARG A 35 -6.95 0.29 -0.05
N SER A 36 -8.22 -0.12 0.00
CA SER A 36 -9.17 0.34 1.02
C SER A 36 -8.70 0.03 2.45
N HIS A 37 -8.10 -1.14 2.69
CA HIS A 37 -7.72 -1.57 4.04
C HIS A 37 -6.26 -1.27 4.39
N CYS A 38 -5.32 -1.40 3.45
CA CYS A 38 -3.89 -1.26 3.73
C CYS A 38 -3.36 0.16 3.51
N TYR A 39 -4.08 1.04 2.78
CA TYR A 39 -3.66 2.45 2.63
C TYR A 39 -4.24 3.34 3.72
N SER A 40 -5.38 2.99 4.31
CA SER A 40 -6.10 3.76 5.34
C SER A 40 -5.49 3.59 6.73
N ILE A 41 -4.15 3.64 6.82
CA ILE A 41 -3.44 3.48 8.07
C ILE A 41 -3.70 4.68 8.96
N TYR A 42 -4.47 4.45 10.02
CA TYR A 42 -4.96 5.47 10.93
C TYR A 42 -3.82 6.34 11.48
N CYS A 43 -3.97 7.66 11.30
CA CYS A 43 -3.06 8.69 11.80
C CYS A 43 -1.57 8.44 11.50
N ASN A 44 -1.24 7.75 10.40
CA ASN A 44 0.16 7.43 10.08
C ASN A 44 1.04 8.67 9.88
N SER A 45 0.43 9.79 9.50
CA SER A 45 1.08 11.09 9.37
C SER A 45 1.47 11.71 10.71
N LEU A 46 0.90 11.26 11.84
CA LEU A 46 1.20 11.78 13.17
C LEU A 46 2.26 10.95 13.92
N TRP A 47 2.79 9.89 13.31
CA TRP A 47 3.75 8.99 13.94
C TRP A 47 5.14 9.62 14.02
N SER A 48 5.47 10.21 15.17
CA SER A 48 6.77 10.83 15.45
C SER A 48 7.70 9.94 16.29
N ARG A 49 7.15 9.13 17.20
CA ARG A 49 7.91 8.27 18.12
C ARG A 49 7.52 6.82 17.92
N TYR A 50 8.38 6.04 17.29
CA TYR A 50 8.20 4.61 17.12
C TYR A 50 9.54 3.88 17.09
N LYS A 51 9.53 2.60 17.46
CA LYS A 51 10.71 1.73 17.34
C LYS A 51 10.94 1.40 15.87
N VAL A 52 12.18 1.50 15.39
CA VAL A 52 12.57 1.11 14.02
C VAL A 52 12.16 -0.34 13.73
N ALA A 53 12.34 -1.24 14.70
CA ALA A 53 11.92 -2.63 14.60
C ALA A 53 10.41 -2.78 14.34
N THR A 54 9.56 -1.98 14.99
CA THR A 54 8.10 -1.99 14.76
C THR A 54 7.77 -1.53 13.34
N MET A 55 8.45 -0.50 12.85
CA MET A 55 8.25 -0.01 11.49
C MET A 55 8.68 -1.03 10.43
N ASN A 56 9.81 -1.70 10.65
CA ASN A 56 10.28 -2.76 9.77
C ASN A 56 9.31 -3.95 9.74
N ARG A 57 8.76 -4.34 10.90
CA ARG A 57 7.72 -5.38 10.98
C ARG A 57 6.46 -4.99 10.22
N LEU A 58 6.01 -3.73 10.36
CA LEU A 58 4.87 -3.21 9.61
C LEU A 58 5.11 -3.26 8.09
N LYS A 59 6.30 -2.85 7.64
CA LYS A 59 6.69 -2.91 6.23
C LYS A 59 6.68 -4.35 5.69
N VAL A 60 7.24 -5.29 6.43
CA VAL A 60 7.21 -6.72 6.06
C VAL A 60 5.78 -7.25 6.03
N CYS A 61 4.95 -6.92 7.02
CA CYS A 61 3.54 -7.31 7.07
C CYS A 61 2.77 -6.78 5.85
N HIS A 62 2.91 -5.49 5.53
CA HIS A 62 2.28 -4.86 4.37
C HIS A 62 2.68 -5.54 3.06
N ASN A 63 3.97 -5.85 2.88
CA ASN A 63 4.47 -6.57 1.72
C ASN A 63 3.94 -8.01 1.65
N ASP A 64 3.89 -8.70 2.79
CA ASP A 64 3.40 -10.08 2.88
C ASP A 64 1.89 -10.16 2.63
N ILE A 65 1.09 -9.18 3.05
CA ILE A 65 -0.35 -9.10 2.75
C ILE A 65 -0.58 -9.04 1.24
N LEU A 66 0.12 -8.15 0.52
CA LEU A 66 -0.01 -8.05 -0.93
C LEU A 66 0.33 -9.37 -1.62
N LYS A 67 1.46 -9.98 -1.24
CA LYS A 67 1.90 -11.27 -1.80
C LYS A 67 0.88 -12.38 -1.52
N ARG A 68 0.31 -12.44 -0.31
CA ARG A 68 -0.72 -13.42 0.06
C ARG A 68 -2.02 -13.22 -0.71
N LEU A 69 -2.47 -11.98 -0.88
CA LEU A 69 -3.67 -11.65 -1.66
C LEU A 69 -3.53 -12.05 -3.14
N LEU A 70 -2.33 -11.90 -3.70
CA LEU A 70 -2.01 -12.23 -5.08
C LEU A 70 -1.53 -13.67 -5.28
N GLY A 71 -1.41 -14.48 -4.22
CA GLY A 71 -0.87 -15.85 -4.30
C GLY A 71 0.60 -15.91 -4.74
N LEU A 72 1.38 -14.84 -4.54
CA LEU A 72 2.77 -14.78 -4.95
C LEU A 72 3.68 -15.56 -3.98
N PRO A 73 4.72 -16.23 -4.49
CA PRO A 73 5.65 -16.95 -3.65
C PRO A 73 6.48 -16.00 -2.77
N ARG A 74 6.95 -16.50 -1.61
CA ARG A 74 7.62 -15.68 -0.60
C ARG A 74 8.93 -15.04 -1.09
N TRP A 75 9.64 -15.71 -1.99
CA TRP A 75 10.88 -15.25 -2.63
C TRP A 75 10.66 -14.23 -3.75
N CYS A 76 9.41 -13.97 -4.16
CA CYS A 76 9.13 -12.93 -5.13
C CYS A 76 9.52 -11.56 -4.56
N SER A 77 10.22 -10.77 -5.38
CA SER A 77 10.59 -9.40 -5.02
C SER A 77 9.33 -8.59 -4.71
N SER A 78 9.26 -8.06 -3.49
CA SER A 78 8.11 -7.26 -3.07
C SER A 78 8.02 -5.97 -3.88
N SER A 79 9.13 -5.28 -4.10
CA SER A 79 9.17 -4.06 -4.92
C SER A 79 8.67 -4.31 -6.35
N LEU A 80 9.04 -5.46 -6.95
CA LEU A 80 8.55 -5.86 -8.27
C LEU A 80 7.04 -6.16 -8.24
N ALA A 81 6.53 -6.78 -7.18
CA ALA A 81 5.10 -7.02 -7.00
C ALA A 81 4.32 -5.70 -6.91
N PHE A 82 4.82 -4.71 -6.15
CA PHE A 82 4.20 -3.38 -6.09
C PHE A 82 4.20 -2.67 -7.45
N ALA A 83 5.34 -2.71 -8.16
CA ALA A 83 5.48 -2.07 -9.47
C ALA A 83 4.57 -2.69 -10.53
N ARG A 84 4.51 -4.02 -10.62
CA ARG A 84 3.68 -4.74 -11.61
C ARG A 84 2.18 -4.51 -11.42
N ASN A 85 1.74 -4.32 -10.18
CA ASN A 85 0.33 -4.13 -9.85
C ASN A 85 -0.07 -2.65 -9.72
N GLY A 86 0.87 -1.71 -9.97
CA GLY A 86 0.59 -0.27 -9.88
C GLY A 86 0.11 0.16 -8.49
N VAL A 87 0.66 -0.43 -7.43
CA VAL A 87 0.31 -0.13 -6.03
C VAL A 87 1.51 0.47 -5.29
N ASN A 88 1.20 1.40 -4.39
CA ASN A 88 2.16 2.10 -3.56
C ASN A 88 2.60 1.20 -2.40
N ASN A 89 3.89 1.23 -2.12
CA ASN A 89 4.44 0.61 -0.91
C ASN A 89 4.13 1.47 0.33
N LEU A 90 4.36 0.88 1.51
CA LEU A 90 4.13 1.55 2.79
C LEU A 90 4.84 2.91 2.91
N ASP A 91 6.08 3.01 2.40
CA ASP A 91 6.85 4.25 2.51
C ASP A 91 6.22 5.37 1.67
N VAL A 92 5.74 5.05 0.47
CA VAL A 92 5.01 5.98 -0.40
C VAL A 92 3.69 6.41 0.24
N ILE A 93 2.90 5.46 0.78
CA ILE A 93 1.63 5.75 1.47
C ILE A 93 1.84 6.72 2.63
N ARG A 94 2.89 6.49 3.42
CA ARG A 94 3.22 7.34 4.57
C ARG A 94 3.64 8.74 4.14
N ARG A 95 4.51 8.85 3.13
CA ARG A 95 4.92 10.15 2.57
C ARG A 95 3.72 10.94 2.05
N HIS A 96 2.86 10.30 1.28
CA HIS A 96 1.65 10.92 0.76
C HIS A 96 0.73 11.41 1.89
N SER A 97 0.52 10.59 2.93
CA SER A 97 -0.29 10.96 4.09
C SER A 97 0.28 12.16 4.85
N VAL A 98 1.60 12.18 5.06
CA VAL A 98 2.31 13.30 5.71
C VAL A 98 2.18 14.56 4.87
N PHE A 99 2.50 14.50 3.58
CA PHE A 99 2.42 15.63 2.66
C PHE A 99 0.99 16.20 2.63
N SER A 100 -0.01 15.35 2.41
CA SER A 100 -1.42 15.76 2.35
C SER A 100 -1.88 16.44 3.63
N LEU A 101 -1.55 15.89 4.81
CA LEU A 101 -1.90 16.53 6.09
C LEU A 101 -1.18 17.88 6.25
N ARG A 102 0.13 17.90 5.98
CA ARG A 102 0.95 19.10 6.12
C ARG A 102 0.47 20.23 5.20
N SER A 103 0.25 19.95 3.92
CA SER A 103 -0.25 20.93 2.96
C SER A 103 -1.62 21.47 3.37
N ARG A 104 -2.53 20.62 3.86
CA ARG A 104 -3.83 21.09 4.39
C ARG A 104 -3.66 21.98 5.63
N ALA A 105 -2.75 21.64 6.53
CA ALA A 105 -2.47 22.44 7.72
C ALA A 105 -1.81 23.79 7.37
N GLU A 106 -0.93 23.81 6.36
CA GLU A 106 -0.27 25.02 5.87
C GLU A 106 -1.25 25.95 5.14
N LEU A 107 -2.18 25.41 4.35
CA LEU A 107 -3.18 26.16 3.60
C LEU A 107 -4.43 26.51 4.42
N SER A 108 -4.57 25.99 5.64
CA SER A 108 -5.76 26.25 6.46
C SER A 108 -5.80 27.69 6.97
N THR A 109 -6.95 28.33 6.82
CA THR A 109 -7.25 29.64 7.42
C THR A 109 -7.87 29.54 8.81
N ASN A 110 -8.06 28.32 9.33
CA ASN A 110 -8.65 28.09 10.65
C ASN A 110 -7.73 28.65 11.74
N SER A 111 -8.27 29.49 12.63
CA SER A 111 -7.51 30.16 13.69
C SER A 111 -6.89 29.20 14.71
N ILE A 112 -7.53 28.05 14.98
CA ILE A 112 -7.01 27.00 15.85
C ILE A 112 -5.81 26.33 15.18
N ILE A 113 -5.95 25.93 13.92
CA ILE A 113 -4.85 25.28 13.17
C ILE A 113 -3.69 26.25 13.00
N THR A 114 -3.97 27.53 12.74
CA THR A 114 -2.96 28.58 12.65
C THR A 114 -2.21 28.77 13.96
N SER A 115 -2.93 28.80 15.09
CA SER A 115 -2.34 28.86 16.43
C SER A 115 -1.44 27.65 16.71
N VAL A 116 -1.90 26.44 16.36
CA VAL A 116 -1.09 25.21 16.51
C VAL A 116 0.14 25.28 15.63
N ARG A 117 0.02 25.70 14.36
CA ARG A 117 1.13 25.83 13.41
C ARG A 117 2.19 26.82 13.90
N GLN A 118 1.76 27.92 14.52
CA GLN A 118 2.64 28.96 15.07
C GLN A 118 3.24 28.56 16.43
N SER A 119 2.75 27.50 17.07
CA SER A 119 3.29 27.03 18.33
C SER A 119 4.71 26.45 18.18
N SER A 120 5.53 26.63 19.21
CA SER A 120 6.87 26.02 19.28
C SER A 120 6.83 24.49 19.20
N ALA A 121 5.74 23.88 19.68
CA ALA A 121 5.53 22.44 19.62
C ALA A 121 5.37 21.93 18.17
N TYR A 122 4.82 22.73 17.27
CA TYR A 122 4.73 22.39 15.85
C TYR A 122 6.05 22.65 15.12
N VAL A 123 6.68 23.81 15.35
CA VAL A 123 7.91 24.21 14.62
C VAL A 123 9.13 23.37 15.04
N CYS A 124 9.31 23.17 16.35
CA CYS A 124 10.48 22.47 16.91
C CYS A 124 10.17 21.03 17.35
N GLY A 125 8.94 20.56 17.11
CA GLY A 125 8.50 19.26 17.58
C GLY A 125 9.16 18.08 16.86
N PRO A 126 9.19 16.90 17.50
CA PRO A 126 9.70 15.67 16.88
C PRO A 126 8.87 15.25 15.65
N ILE A 127 7.61 15.68 15.57
CA ILE A 127 6.75 15.43 14.40
C ILE A 127 7.25 16.15 13.16
N GLN A 128 7.68 17.41 13.30
CA GLN A 128 8.17 18.22 12.20
C GLN A 128 9.49 17.69 11.67
N GLN A 129 10.43 17.34 12.56
CA GLN A 129 11.66 16.66 12.17
C GLN A 129 11.37 15.38 11.39
N ARG A 130 10.42 14.56 11.87
CA ARG A 130 10.05 13.32 11.19
C ARG A 130 9.42 13.56 9.82
N TRP A 131 8.61 14.61 9.67
CA TRP A 131 8.04 14.98 8.38
C TRP A 131 9.13 15.39 7.39
N LEU A 132 10.11 16.18 7.84
CA LEU A 132 11.25 16.56 7.01
C LEU A 132 12.06 15.33 6.59
N ASP A 133 12.38 14.41 7.51
CA ASP A 133 13.08 13.15 7.17
C ASP A 133 12.35 12.33 6.10
N LEU A 134 11.02 12.26 6.19
CA LEU A 134 10.21 11.47 5.24
C LEU A 134 10.08 12.15 3.88
N LEU A 135 10.08 13.48 3.82
CA LEU A 135 9.85 14.25 2.59
C LEU A 135 11.16 14.59 1.84
N ILE A 136 12.24 14.90 2.55
CA ILE A 136 13.52 15.36 1.95
C ILE A 136 14.24 14.24 1.19
N VAL A 137 14.03 12.97 1.55
CA VAL A 137 14.66 11.79 0.92
C VAL A 137 14.26 11.60 -0.57
N GLN A 138 13.44 12.48 -1.15
CA GLN A 138 13.00 12.42 -2.56
C GLN A 138 13.51 13.56 -3.45
N ASN A 139 14.30 14.52 -2.94
CA ASN A 139 14.81 15.63 -3.78
C ASN A 139 16.07 15.29 -4.60
N VAL A 140 16.33 14.00 -4.85
CA VAL A 140 17.33 13.54 -5.82
C VAL A 140 16.60 12.70 -6.86
N GLY A 141 16.14 13.39 -7.90
CA GLY A 141 15.61 12.84 -9.14
C GLY A 141 16.14 13.69 -10.28
#